data_AF-A0A3B4D430-F1
#
_entry.id   AF-A0A3B4D430-F1
#
_cell.length_a   1.000
_cell.length_b   1.000
_cell.length_c   1.000
_cell.angle_alpha   90.00
_cell.angle_beta   90.00
_cell.angle_gamma   90.00
#
_symmetry.space_group_name_H-M   'P 1'
#
loop_
_entity.id
_entity.type
_entity.pdbx_description
1 polymer ?
#
loop_
_entity_poly.entity_id
_entity_poly.type
_entity_poly.pdbx_seq_one_letter_code
_entity_poly.pdbx_strand_id
1 'polypeptide(L)'
;MRRFFSDLPQTVAEMLVFCECEREDQDCQDVQKTLHSSSCPGGHTLLWNCLEMLDSCTGDKLCRQTFEGFLSNCFGPEDAPLSEYSIRDLIHLIDLDFFLSGDKECRMAFVATMGSILQSPCTCHGLHRDDLYRCNLLQQAIQNRSHFRLQETKRNVSSIQLQVNKSEQSRLWFNEQLWYFVTTVFVVVVVILTLVVVVSHKLGGTDSLSKQGRYSPPEDSTKSLVL
;
A
#
# COMPACT_ATOMS: atom_id res chain seq x y z
N MET A 1 5.93 -9.60 -15.34
CA MET A 1 6.63 -8.42 -14.77
C MET A 1 5.74 -7.52 -13.94
N ARG A 2 4.60 -7.00 -14.42
CA ARG A 2 3.75 -6.07 -13.64
C ARG A 2 3.39 -6.57 -12.23
N ARG A 3 2.93 -7.82 -12.11
CA ARG A 3 2.58 -8.43 -10.82
C ARG A 3 3.77 -8.59 -9.86
N PHE A 4 4.97 -8.81 -10.41
CA PHE A 4 6.18 -8.91 -9.58
C PHE A 4 6.44 -7.59 -8.86
N PHE A 5 6.38 -6.45 -9.56
CA PHE A 5 6.59 -5.14 -8.95
C PHE A 5 5.43 -4.72 -8.02
N SER A 6 4.18 -5.11 -8.32
CA SER A 6 3.04 -4.80 -7.44
C SER A 6 3.05 -5.56 -6.12
N ASP A 7 3.64 -6.75 -6.10
CA ASP A 7 3.64 -7.63 -4.92
C ASP A 7 4.85 -7.34 -4.01
N LEU A 8 5.83 -6.55 -4.46
CA LEU A 8 6.99 -6.14 -3.68
C LEU A 8 6.65 -4.98 -2.73
N PRO A 9 7.28 -4.92 -1.54
CA PRO A 9 7.28 -3.70 -0.74
C PRO A 9 7.87 -2.54 -1.53
N GLN A 10 7.27 -1.35 -1.42
CA GLN A 10 7.65 -0.17 -2.21
C GLN A 10 9.16 0.10 -2.20
N THR A 11 9.79 0.06 -1.02
CA THR A 11 11.24 0.28 -0.88
C THR A 11 12.07 -0.70 -1.70
N VAL A 12 11.65 -1.97 -1.80
CA VAL A 12 12.36 -3.00 -2.57
C VAL A 12 12.15 -2.79 -4.06
N ALA A 13 10.92 -2.47 -4.48
CA ALA A 13 10.62 -2.15 -5.87
C ALA A 13 11.44 -0.94 -6.35
N GLU A 14 11.48 0.15 -5.58
CA GLU A 14 12.30 1.33 -5.88
C GLU A 14 13.79 0.98 -5.99
N MET A 15 14.33 0.16 -5.08
CA MET A 15 15.74 -0.29 -5.15
C MET A 15 16.05 -1.08 -6.42
N LEU A 16 15.14 -1.91 -6.91
CA LEU A 16 15.35 -2.69 -8.14
C LEU A 16 15.16 -1.85 -9.41
N VAL A 17 14.22 -0.91 -9.40
CA VAL A 17 13.91 -0.07 -10.56
C VAL A 17 14.95 1.03 -10.74
N PHE A 18 15.40 1.65 -9.66
CA PHE A 18 16.32 2.80 -9.69
C PHE A 18 17.77 2.43 -9.33
N CYS A 19 18.14 1.14 -9.43
CA CYS A 19 19.53 0.75 -9.22
C CYS A 19 20.44 1.35 -10.29
N GLU A 20 21.62 1.80 -9.86
CA GLU A 20 22.73 2.22 -10.70
C GLU A 20 23.95 1.34 -10.41
N CYS A 21 24.74 1.10 -11.45
CA CYS A 21 25.98 0.33 -11.38
C CYS A 21 27.17 1.23 -11.71
N GLU A 22 28.29 0.98 -11.05
CA GLU A 22 29.57 1.59 -11.44
C GLU A 22 29.97 1.11 -12.85
N ARG A 23 30.75 1.94 -13.57
CA ARG A 23 31.10 1.64 -14.97
C ARG A 23 32.01 0.42 -15.09
N GLU A 24 32.82 0.18 -14.07
CA GLU A 24 33.78 -0.91 -13.99
C GLU A 24 33.14 -2.25 -13.57
N ASP A 25 31.98 -2.22 -12.93
CA ASP A 25 31.29 -3.41 -12.41
C ASP A 25 30.40 -4.06 -13.49
N GLN A 26 31.00 -4.96 -14.27
CA GLN A 26 30.30 -5.69 -15.34
C GLN A 26 29.22 -6.63 -14.80
N ASP A 27 29.45 -7.27 -13.66
CA ASP A 27 28.49 -8.19 -13.05
C ASP A 27 27.21 -7.43 -12.64
N CYS A 28 27.36 -6.25 -12.04
CA CYS A 28 26.24 -5.38 -11.72
C CYS A 28 25.48 -4.96 -12.98
N GLN A 29 26.20 -4.52 -14.02
CA GLN A 29 25.58 -4.07 -15.27
C GLN A 29 24.75 -5.17 -15.95
N ASP A 30 25.21 -6.41 -15.92
CA ASP A 30 24.49 -7.52 -16.53
C ASP A 30 23.23 -7.90 -15.75
N VAL A 31 23.29 -7.84 -14.41
CA VAL A 31 22.10 -7.97 -13.56
C VAL A 31 21.12 -6.81 -13.80
N GLN A 32 21.62 -5.57 -13.88
CA GLN A 32 20.80 -4.38 -14.14
C GLN A 32 20.06 -4.49 -15.48
N LYS A 33 20.78 -4.85 -16.56
CA LYS A 33 20.17 -5.08 -17.88
C LYS A 33 19.09 -6.15 -17.83
N THR A 34 19.31 -7.22 -17.06
CA THR A 34 18.33 -8.31 -16.91
C THR A 34 17.09 -7.82 -16.15
N LEU A 35 17.27 -7.11 -15.04
CA LEU A 35 16.18 -6.55 -14.23
C LEU A 35 15.33 -5.54 -15.00
N HIS A 36 15.98 -4.70 -15.82
CA HIS A 36 15.32 -3.65 -16.59
C HIS A 36 14.89 -4.12 -17.97
N SER A 37 15.15 -5.38 -18.33
CA SER A 37 14.68 -5.95 -19.59
C SER A 37 13.16 -6.08 -19.57
N SER A 38 12.52 -5.50 -20.58
CA SER A 38 11.09 -5.67 -20.82
C SER A 38 10.79 -6.89 -21.70
N SER A 39 11.82 -7.46 -22.34
CA SER A 39 11.68 -8.47 -23.39
C SER A 39 12.09 -9.83 -22.85
N CYS A 40 11.17 -10.79 -22.93
CA CYS A 40 11.47 -12.18 -22.66
C CYS A 40 12.36 -12.76 -23.79
N PRO A 41 13.31 -13.66 -23.46
CA PRO A 41 14.07 -14.39 -24.47
C PRO A 41 13.14 -15.05 -25.49
N GLY A 42 13.31 -14.71 -26.78
CA GLY A 42 12.48 -15.24 -27.87
C GLY A 42 11.28 -14.37 -28.27
N GLY A 43 11.05 -13.23 -27.60
CA GLY A 43 10.07 -12.24 -28.05
C GLY A 43 10.59 -11.47 -29.28
N HIS A 44 9.74 -11.26 -30.29
CA HIS A 44 10.05 -10.36 -31.38
C HIS A 44 10.16 -8.93 -30.85
N THR A 45 11.39 -8.42 -30.72
CA THR A 45 11.63 -6.99 -30.49
C THR A 45 11.33 -6.24 -31.77
N LEU A 46 10.04 -6.01 -32.05
CA LEU A 46 9.70 -5.00 -33.04
C LEU A 46 10.13 -3.67 -32.46
N LEU A 47 11.14 -3.06 -33.08
CA LEU A 47 11.69 -1.78 -32.66
C LEU A 47 10.69 -0.68 -33.06
N TRP A 48 9.60 -0.57 -32.31
CA TRP A 48 8.61 0.49 -32.49
C TRP A 48 9.18 1.83 -32.04
N ASN A 49 8.65 2.90 -32.61
CA ASN A 49 8.98 4.21 -32.11
C ASN A 49 8.23 4.50 -30.79
N CYS A 50 8.73 5.44 -29.99
CA CYS A 50 8.14 5.67 -28.67
C CYS A 50 6.69 6.19 -28.75
N LEU A 51 6.30 6.84 -29.84
CA LEU A 51 4.93 7.30 -30.05
C LEU A 51 3.98 6.14 -30.38
N GLU A 52 4.42 5.15 -31.16
CA GLU A 52 3.67 3.90 -31.41
C GLU A 52 3.48 3.08 -30.13
N MET A 53 4.51 3.03 -29.27
CA MET A 53 4.41 2.43 -27.93
C MET A 53 3.33 3.13 -27.09
N LEU A 54 3.25 4.46 -27.15
CA LEU A 54 2.22 5.23 -26.48
C LEU A 54 0.82 4.99 -27.06
N ASP A 55 0.68 4.91 -28.38
CA ASP A 55 -0.60 4.58 -29.02
C ASP A 55 -1.11 3.20 -28.58
N SER A 56 -0.21 2.22 -28.52
CA SER A 56 -0.53 0.89 -28.01
C SER A 56 -0.96 0.92 -26.53
N CYS A 57 -0.26 1.71 -25.70
CA CYS A 57 -0.67 1.96 -24.31
C CYS A 57 -2.04 2.63 -24.21
N THR A 58 -2.37 3.54 -25.13
CA THR A 58 -3.66 4.26 -25.16
C THR A 58 -4.84 3.31 -25.39
N GLY A 59 -4.63 2.24 -26.17
CA GLY A 59 -5.60 1.18 -26.37
C GLY A 59 -5.82 0.28 -25.14
N ASP A 60 -4.89 0.25 -24.18
CA ASP A 60 -5.00 -0.52 -22.94
C ASP A 60 -5.41 0.39 -21.77
N LYS A 61 -6.62 0.19 -21.23
CA LYS A 61 -7.18 1.03 -20.17
C LYS A 61 -6.25 1.13 -18.95
N LEU A 62 -5.64 0.02 -18.54
CA LEU A 62 -4.77 -0.02 -17.37
C LEU A 62 -3.46 0.73 -17.63
N CYS A 63 -2.88 0.56 -18.81
CA CYS A 63 -1.69 1.29 -19.23
C CYS A 63 -1.95 2.80 -19.28
N ARG A 64 -3.06 3.20 -19.91
CA ARG A 64 -3.50 4.60 -19.95
C ARG A 64 -3.58 5.22 -18.55
N GLN A 65 -4.33 4.59 -17.64
CA GLN A 65 -4.48 5.09 -16.27
C GLN A 65 -3.15 5.16 -15.52
N THR A 66 -2.26 4.19 -15.79
CA THR A 66 -0.92 4.17 -15.19
C THR A 66 -0.06 5.31 -15.70
N PHE A 67 -0.13 5.62 -17.00
CA PHE A 67 0.60 6.73 -17.60
C PHE A 67 0.06 8.09 -17.17
N GLU A 68 -1.27 8.27 -17.12
CA GLU A 68 -1.90 9.48 -16.58
C GLU A 68 -1.47 9.72 -15.12
N GLY A 69 -1.48 8.67 -14.29
CA GLY A 69 -0.99 8.75 -12.92
C GLY A 69 0.51 9.07 -12.84
N PHE A 70 1.33 8.55 -13.75
CA PHE A 70 2.74 8.94 -13.84
C PHE A 70 2.88 10.43 -14.15
N LEU A 71 2.16 10.94 -15.15
CA LEU A 71 2.23 12.36 -15.51
C LEU A 71 1.81 13.26 -14.34
N SER A 72 0.66 12.98 -13.71
CA SER A 72 0.14 13.81 -12.62
C SER A 72 1.05 13.85 -11.39
N ASN A 73 1.68 12.73 -11.05
CA ASN A 73 2.53 12.65 -9.85
C ASN A 73 3.95 13.17 -10.09
N CYS A 74 4.43 13.14 -11.33
CA CYS A 74 5.83 13.49 -11.64
C CYS A 74 6.03 14.88 -12.26
N PHE A 75 5.02 15.44 -12.91
CA PHE A 75 5.11 16.74 -13.60
C PHE A 75 4.11 17.78 -13.07
N GLY A 76 3.40 17.44 -11.99
CA GLY A 76 2.48 18.32 -11.28
C GLY A 76 1.00 18.09 -11.65
N PRO A 77 0.08 18.61 -10.83
CA PRO A 77 -1.34 18.52 -11.12
C PRO A 77 -1.70 19.42 -12.32
N GLU A 78 -2.41 18.87 -13.28
CA GLU A 78 -3.13 19.68 -14.25
C GLU A 78 -4.41 20.21 -13.58
N ASP A 79 -4.77 21.48 -13.83
CA ASP A 79 -6.03 22.07 -13.33
C ASP A 79 -7.28 21.42 -13.97
N ALA A 80 -7.09 20.53 -14.95
CA ALA A 80 -8.11 19.82 -15.71
C ALA A 80 -7.95 18.29 -15.58
N PRO A 81 -9.04 17.52 -15.70
CA PRO A 81 -8.96 16.07 -15.71
C PRO A 81 -8.26 15.54 -16.97
N LEU A 82 -7.06 14.99 -16.79
CA LEU A 82 -6.22 14.33 -17.82
C LEU A 82 -6.98 13.34 -18.72
N SER A 83 -8.09 12.77 -18.23
CA SER A 83 -8.91 11.78 -18.93
C SER A 83 -9.68 12.31 -20.15
N GLU A 84 -9.78 13.62 -20.33
CA GLU A 84 -10.46 14.23 -21.49
C GLU A 84 -9.54 14.44 -22.70
N TYR A 85 -8.23 14.39 -22.51
CA TYR A 85 -7.25 14.59 -23.57
C TYR A 85 -6.77 13.26 -24.18
N SER A 86 -6.34 13.31 -25.44
CA SER A 86 -5.57 12.20 -26.01
C SER A 86 -4.26 12.06 -25.24
N ILE A 87 -3.82 10.83 -24.95
CA ILE A 87 -2.54 10.59 -24.26
C ILE A 87 -1.37 11.22 -25.03
N ARG A 88 -1.46 11.28 -26.36
CA ARG A 88 -0.46 11.94 -27.20
C ARG A 88 -0.40 13.45 -26.95
N ASP A 89 -1.54 14.07 -26.68
CA ASP A 89 -1.58 15.48 -26.35
C ASP A 89 -0.91 15.69 -25.00
N LEU A 90 -1.17 14.83 -24.00
CA LEU A 90 -0.58 14.88 -22.66
C LEU A 90 0.96 14.87 -22.61
N ILE A 91 1.65 14.50 -23.69
CA ILE A 91 3.12 14.62 -23.80
C ILE A 91 3.58 16.07 -23.53
N HIS A 92 2.76 17.08 -23.83
CA HIS A 92 3.09 18.48 -23.55
C HIS A 92 3.28 18.81 -22.06
N LEU A 93 2.75 17.97 -21.17
CA LEU A 93 2.94 18.10 -19.72
C LEU A 93 4.33 17.63 -19.26
N ILE A 94 5.04 16.89 -20.10
CA ILE A 94 6.39 16.45 -19.81
C ILE A 94 7.33 17.64 -19.94
N ASP A 95 7.55 18.31 -18.82
CA ASP A 95 8.62 19.28 -18.66
C ASP A 95 9.71 18.70 -17.76
N LEU A 96 10.84 18.37 -18.37
CA LEU A 96 11.97 17.75 -17.67
C LEU A 96 12.63 18.72 -16.66
N ASP A 97 12.43 20.03 -16.80
CA ASP A 97 12.93 21.03 -15.85
C ASP A 97 12.12 21.01 -14.53
N PHE A 98 10.86 20.56 -14.57
CA PHE A 98 9.98 20.43 -13.39
C PHE A 98 9.79 18.99 -12.91
N PHE A 99 10.63 18.06 -13.38
CA PHE A 99 10.49 16.66 -13.05
C PHE A 99 10.72 16.37 -11.56
N LEU A 100 9.68 15.89 -10.87
CA LEU A 100 9.67 15.61 -9.43
C LEU A 100 10.25 14.23 -9.08
N SER A 101 11.41 13.86 -9.64
CA SER A 101 11.98 12.51 -9.46
C SER A 101 12.30 12.12 -8.00
N GLY A 102 12.52 13.12 -7.13
CA GLY A 102 12.73 12.95 -5.69
C GLY A 102 11.45 12.76 -4.88
N ASP A 103 10.28 12.99 -5.47
CA ASP A 103 8.99 12.84 -4.82
C ASP A 103 8.59 11.35 -4.68
N LYS A 104 7.97 11.00 -3.55
CA LYS A 104 7.64 9.60 -3.25
C LYS A 104 6.49 9.12 -4.14
N GLU A 105 5.50 9.96 -4.35
CA GLU A 105 4.34 9.69 -5.19
C GLU A 105 4.77 9.55 -6.66
N CYS A 106 5.69 10.38 -7.13
CA CYS A 106 6.31 10.21 -8.45
C CYS A 106 7.05 8.86 -8.58
N ARG A 107 7.88 8.49 -7.59
CA ARG A 107 8.57 7.18 -7.61
C ARG A 107 7.60 6.00 -7.61
N MET A 108 6.53 6.07 -6.81
CA MET A 108 5.47 5.06 -6.81
C MET A 108 4.80 4.95 -8.19
N ALA A 109 4.48 6.10 -8.80
CA ALA A 109 3.84 6.13 -10.11
C ALA A 109 4.77 5.59 -11.20
N PHE A 110 6.06 5.91 -11.18
CA PHE A 110 7.04 5.35 -12.12
C PHE A 110 7.17 3.83 -11.95
N VAL A 111 7.31 3.32 -10.72
CA VAL A 111 7.35 1.87 -10.44
C VAL A 111 6.08 1.17 -10.96
N ALA A 112 4.91 1.80 -10.87
CA ALA A 112 3.67 1.24 -11.40
C ALA A 112 3.68 1.04 -12.93
N THR A 113 4.48 1.79 -13.67
CA THR A 113 4.67 1.59 -15.12
C THR A 113 5.43 0.28 -15.44
N MET A 114 6.12 -0.31 -14.46
CA MET A 114 6.95 -1.51 -14.66
C MET A 114 6.14 -2.71 -15.14
N GLY A 115 6.68 -3.37 -16.16
CA GLY A 115 6.04 -4.51 -16.81
C GLY A 115 4.81 -4.15 -17.67
N SER A 116 4.64 -2.88 -18.01
CA SER A 116 3.78 -2.42 -19.11
C SER A 116 4.58 -2.16 -20.38
N ILE A 117 3.88 -1.90 -21.49
CA ILE A 117 4.51 -1.53 -22.76
C ILE A 117 5.28 -0.21 -22.69
N LEU A 118 4.98 0.67 -21.72
CA LEU A 118 5.72 1.92 -21.49
C LEU A 118 7.21 1.64 -21.23
N GLN A 119 7.51 0.53 -20.57
CA GLN A 119 8.88 0.16 -20.20
C GLN A 119 9.59 -0.66 -21.30
N SER A 120 8.94 -0.87 -22.45
CA SER A 120 9.57 -1.52 -23.60
C SER A 120 10.53 -0.57 -24.32
N PRO A 121 11.74 -1.04 -24.73
CA PRO A 121 12.66 -0.27 -25.56
C PRO A 121 11.95 0.27 -26.81
N CYS A 122 12.23 1.52 -27.13
CA CYS A 122 11.70 2.21 -28.30
C CYS A 122 12.77 3.12 -28.88
N THR A 123 12.59 3.54 -30.12
CA THR A 123 13.50 4.47 -30.82
C THR A 123 12.75 5.72 -31.27
N CYS A 124 13.46 6.81 -31.49
CA CYS A 124 12.91 8.00 -32.16
C CYS A 124 13.48 8.19 -33.57
N HIS A 125 14.22 7.20 -34.09
CA HIS A 125 14.75 7.22 -35.45
C HIS A 125 13.63 7.24 -36.49
N GLY A 126 13.81 8.03 -37.55
CA GLY A 126 12.86 8.14 -38.67
C GLY A 126 11.70 9.11 -38.43
N LEU A 127 11.58 9.70 -37.24
CA LEU A 127 10.63 10.78 -36.96
C LEU A 127 11.21 12.15 -37.32
N HIS A 128 10.34 13.12 -37.58
CA HIS A 128 10.72 14.46 -38.01
C HIS A 128 9.96 15.54 -37.22
N ARG A 129 10.58 16.71 -37.05
CA ARG A 129 9.98 17.91 -36.45
C ARG A 129 9.33 17.63 -35.08
N ASP A 130 8.06 17.97 -34.92
CA ASP A 130 7.32 17.91 -33.65
C ASP A 130 7.21 16.49 -33.12
N ASP A 131 7.07 15.49 -33.99
CA ASP A 131 7.03 14.09 -33.57
C ASP A 131 8.38 13.61 -33.04
N LEU A 132 9.49 14.07 -33.63
CA LEU A 132 10.82 13.76 -33.11
C LEU A 132 11.01 14.36 -31.71
N TYR A 133 10.59 15.61 -31.51
CA TYR A 133 10.65 16.26 -30.21
C TYR A 133 9.81 15.53 -29.14
N ARG A 134 8.54 15.27 -29.44
CA ARG A 134 7.61 14.54 -28.56
C ARG A 134 8.11 13.14 -28.23
N CYS A 135 8.66 12.44 -29.22
CA CYS A 135 9.23 11.12 -29.02
C CYS A 135 10.43 11.15 -28.06
N ASN A 136 11.36 12.09 -28.25
CA ASN A 136 12.53 12.22 -27.39
C ASN A 136 12.13 12.57 -25.94
N LEU A 137 11.17 13.48 -25.75
CA LEU A 137 10.63 13.80 -24.42
C LEU A 137 10.06 12.55 -23.73
N LEU A 138 9.20 11.81 -24.43
CA LEU A 138 8.61 10.59 -23.92
C LEU A 138 9.68 9.54 -23.59
N GLN A 139 10.65 9.36 -24.47
CA GLN A 139 11.76 8.45 -24.27
C GLN A 139 12.56 8.82 -23.01
N GLN A 140 12.87 10.10 -22.83
CA GLN A 140 13.59 10.59 -21.66
C GLN A 140 12.78 10.40 -20.38
N ALA A 141 11.49 10.77 -20.37
CA ALA A 141 10.65 10.67 -19.18
C ALA A 141 10.43 9.21 -18.70
N ILE A 142 10.27 8.28 -19.64
CA ILE A 142 9.87 6.89 -19.32
C ILE A 142 11.06 5.93 -19.24
N GLN A 143 12.12 6.13 -20.04
CA GLN A 143 13.25 5.20 -20.11
C GLN A 143 14.50 5.68 -19.36
N ASN A 144 14.68 6.99 -19.14
CA ASN A 144 15.85 7.49 -18.44
C ASN A 144 15.66 7.45 -16.91
N ARG A 145 16.22 6.42 -16.28
CA ARG A 145 16.11 6.20 -14.83
C ARG A 145 17.11 7.00 -13.99
N SER A 146 18.13 7.59 -14.61
CA SER A 146 19.21 8.31 -13.90
C SER A 146 18.75 9.55 -13.12
N HIS A 147 17.57 10.07 -13.46
CA HIS A 147 16.96 11.18 -12.73
C HIS A 147 16.44 10.77 -11.35
N PHE A 148 16.15 9.49 -11.14
CA PHE A 148 15.63 8.97 -9.88
C PHE A 148 16.78 8.59 -8.94
N ARG A 149 17.20 9.55 -8.13
CA ARG A 149 18.16 9.26 -7.06
C ARG A 149 17.45 8.72 -5.85
N LEU A 150 17.67 7.44 -5.57
CA LEU A 150 17.44 6.91 -4.23
C LEU A 150 18.37 7.68 -3.28
N GLN A 151 17.82 8.32 -2.25
CA GLN A 151 18.67 8.83 -1.19
C GLN A 151 19.45 7.63 -0.63
N GLU A 152 20.77 7.62 -0.86
CA GLU A 152 21.69 6.66 -0.29
C GLU A 152 21.67 6.82 1.24
N THR A 153 20.65 6.25 1.89
CA THR A 153 20.91 5.76 3.23
C THR A 153 21.89 4.63 2.99
N LYS A 154 23.17 4.88 3.28
CA LYS A 154 24.28 3.93 3.28
C LYS A 154 23.92 2.76 4.20
N ARG A 155 23.03 1.91 3.73
CA ARG A 155 22.49 0.77 4.41
C ARG A 155 23.36 -0.37 3.92
N ASN A 156 24.46 -0.57 4.65
CA ASN A 156 25.28 -1.76 4.54
C ASN A 156 24.35 -2.97 4.37
N VAL A 157 24.71 -3.92 3.52
CA VAL A 157 23.92 -5.15 3.23
C VAL A 157 23.45 -5.88 4.51
N SER A 158 24.15 -5.66 5.64
CA SER A 158 23.72 -6.06 6.99
C SER A 158 22.37 -5.50 7.46
N SER A 159 21.93 -4.37 6.93
CA SER A 159 20.67 -3.71 7.29
C SER A 159 19.43 -4.34 6.64
N ILE A 160 19.59 -5.05 5.51
CA ILE A 160 18.50 -5.82 4.90
C ILE A 160 18.19 -7.04 5.78
N GLN A 161 19.22 -7.72 6.28
CA GLN A 161 19.10 -8.74 7.33
C GLN A 161 18.48 -8.18 8.62
N LEU A 162 18.86 -6.96 9.01
CA LEU A 162 18.30 -6.29 10.19
C LEU A 162 16.81 -5.92 10.02
N GLN A 163 16.34 -5.57 8.82
CA GLN A 163 14.94 -5.23 8.58
C GLN A 163 14.03 -6.48 8.55
N VAL A 164 14.51 -7.59 8.00
CA VAL A 164 13.82 -8.89 8.09
C VAL A 164 13.66 -9.29 9.55
N ASN A 165 14.76 -9.23 10.34
CA ASN A 165 14.71 -9.50 11.77
C ASN A 165 13.84 -8.49 12.56
N LYS A 166 13.82 -7.20 12.18
CA LYS A 166 12.98 -6.18 12.84
C LYS A 166 11.50 -6.40 12.57
N SER A 167 11.13 -6.92 11.40
CA SER A 167 9.74 -7.29 11.09
C SER A 167 9.27 -8.50 11.90
N GLU A 168 10.16 -9.46 12.18
CA GLU A 168 9.88 -10.59 13.07
C GLU A 168 9.87 -10.18 14.55
N GLN A 169 10.80 -9.30 14.96
CA GLN A 169 10.90 -8.80 16.33
C GLN A 169 9.75 -7.86 16.70
N SER A 170 9.25 -7.06 15.75
CA SER A 170 8.03 -6.27 15.96
C SER A 170 6.78 -7.16 16.03
N ARG A 171 6.66 -8.21 15.21
CA ARG A 171 5.57 -9.20 15.35
C ARG A 171 5.61 -9.95 16.69
N LEU A 172 6.80 -10.27 17.21
CA LEU A 172 6.96 -10.87 18.54
C LEU A 172 6.57 -9.89 19.66
N TRP A 173 6.95 -8.61 19.55
CA TRP A 173 6.62 -7.58 20.55
C TRP A 173 5.12 -7.28 20.64
N PHE A 174 4.43 -7.21 19.50
CA PHE A 174 2.96 -7.05 19.47
C PHE A 174 2.23 -8.26 20.09
N ASN A 175 2.79 -9.46 19.99
CA ASN A 175 2.17 -10.66 20.55
C ASN A 175 2.28 -10.69 22.08
N GLU A 176 3.46 -10.42 22.67
CA GLU A 176 3.63 -10.43 24.13
C GLU A 176 2.76 -9.39 24.84
N GLN A 177 2.62 -8.19 24.26
CA GLN A 177 1.83 -7.12 24.89
C GLN A 177 0.33 -7.39 24.83
N LEU A 178 -0.16 -8.05 23.76
CA LEU A 178 -1.54 -8.52 23.66
C LEU A 178 -1.81 -9.67 24.65
N TRP A 179 -0.88 -10.62 24.79
CA TRP A 179 -1.00 -11.71 25.75
C TRP A 179 -1.04 -11.22 27.19
N TYR A 180 -0.22 -10.22 27.55
CA TYR A 180 -0.24 -9.62 28.89
C TYR A 180 -1.57 -8.92 29.17
N PHE A 181 -2.10 -8.18 28.19
CA PHE A 181 -3.39 -7.50 28.31
C PHE A 181 -4.55 -8.50 28.46
N VAL A 182 -4.60 -9.52 27.61
CA VAL A 182 -5.62 -10.58 27.68
C VAL A 182 -5.56 -11.33 29.01
N THR A 183 -4.36 -11.67 29.48
CA THR A 183 -4.17 -12.35 30.77
C THR A 183 -4.62 -11.47 31.93
N THR A 184 -4.30 -10.17 31.90
CA THR A 184 -4.69 -9.21 32.95
C THR A 184 -6.20 -9.06 33.01
N VAL A 185 -6.87 -8.89 31.87
CA VAL A 185 -8.33 -8.79 31.78
C VAL A 185 -8.99 -10.08 32.30
N PHE A 186 -8.47 -11.25 31.92
CA PHE A 186 -9.00 -12.54 32.39
C PHE A 186 -8.92 -12.68 33.91
N VAL A 187 -7.78 -12.34 34.52
CA VAL A 187 -7.62 -12.38 35.98
C VAL A 187 -8.59 -11.43 36.69
N VAL A 188 -8.73 -10.20 36.19
CA VAL A 188 -9.66 -9.21 36.77
C VAL A 188 -11.11 -9.71 36.70
N VAL A 189 -11.52 -10.30 35.57
CA VAL A 189 -12.86 -10.87 35.42
C VAL A 189 -13.10 -12.01 36.42
N VAL A 190 -12.13 -12.92 36.60
CA VAL A 190 -12.25 -14.01 37.58
C VAL A 190 -12.34 -13.48 39.01
N VAL A 191 -11.57 -12.45 39.37
CA VAL A 191 -11.65 -11.82 40.70
C VAL A 191 -13.02 -11.18 40.91
N ILE A 192 -13.56 -10.48 39.91
CA ILE A 192 -14.91 -9.89 39.99
C ILE A 192 -15.96 -10.99 40.15
N LEU A 193 -15.88 -12.07 39.37
CA LEU A 193 -16.83 -13.19 39.46
C LEU A 193 -16.76 -13.88 40.83
N THR A 194 -15.56 -14.10 41.38
CA THR A 194 -15.42 -14.70 42.72
C THR A 194 -15.98 -13.80 43.80
N LEU A 195 -15.75 -12.47 43.72
CA LEU A 195 -16.37 -11.51 44.64
C LEU A 195 -17.90 -11.51 44.51
N VAL A 196 -18.45 -11.53 43.30
CA VAL A 196 -19.90 -11.60 43.07
C VAL A 196 -20.47 -12.90 43.63
N VAL A 197 -19.82 -14.04 43.44
CA VAL A 197 -20.25 -15.33 44.01
C VAL A 197 -20.19 -15.31 45.53
N VAL A 198 -19.11 -14.79 46.13
CA VAL A 198 -18.97 -14.70 47.59
C VAL A 198 -20.02 -13.77 48.19
N VAL A 199 -20.27 -12.61 47.56
CA VAL A 199 -21.30 -11.66 47.97
C VAL A 199 -22.69 -12.27 47.80
N SER A 200 -22.96 -12.95 46.68
CA SER A 200 -24.24 -13.64 46.44
C SER A 200 -24.45 -14.81 47.41
N HIS A 201 -23.39 -15.50 47.82
CA HIS A 201 -23.45 -16.57 48.82
C HIS A 201 -23.55 -16.02 50.25
N LYS A 202 -23.04 -14.80 50.50
CA LYS A 202 -23.21 -14.07 51.75
C LYS A 202 -24.62 -13.48 51.89
N LEU A 203 -25.23 -13.05 50.79
CA LEU A 203 -26.60 -12.52 50.74
C LEU A 203 -27.65 -13.65 50.66
N GLY A 204 -27.39 -14.73 49.93
CA GLY A 204 -28.22 -15.94 49.89
C GLY A 204 -28.09 -16.85 51.11
N GLY A 205 -27.09 -16.61 51.97
CA GLY A 205 -26.94 -17.25 53.28
C GLY A 205 -27.78 -16.63 54.40
N THR A 206 -28.55 -15.58 54.09
CA THR A 206 -29.51 -14.93 55.00
C THR A 206 -30.91 -14.90 54.41
N ASP A 207 -31.37 -16.02 53.86
CA ASP A 207 -32.80 -16.29 53.70
C ASP A 207 -33.13 -17.65 54.33
N SER A 208 -33.15 -17.68 55.66
CA SER A 208 -33.98 -18.64 56.39
C SER A 208 -34.56 -18.02 57.66
N LEU A 209 -35.88 -17.77 57.56
CA LEU A 209 -36.90 -17.63 58.61
C LEU A 209 -36.95 -16.40 59.54
N SER A 210 -38.02 -15.64 59.28
CA SER A 210 -39.18 -15.47 60.19
C SER A 210 -39.36 -14.08 60.79
N LYS A 211 -40.43 -13.39 60.36
CA LYS A 211 -41.47 -12.97 61.30
C LYS A 211 -42.80 -12.69 60.63
N GLN A 212 -43.75 -13.52 60.99
CA GLN A 212 -45.18 -13.32 60.87
C GLN A 212 -45.60 -12.03 61.61
N GLY A 213 -46.29 -11.14 60.89
CA GLY A 213 -46.80 -9.86 61.37
C GLY A 213 -48.13 -9.53 60.72
N ARG A 214 -49.18 -10.04 61.37
CA ARG A 214 -50.62 -9.87 61.14
C ARG A 214 -51.00 -8.41 60.78
N TYR A 215 -51.70 -8.21 59.66
CA TYR A 215 -52.49 -7.00 59.37
C TYR A 215 -53.84 -7.45 58.78
N SER A 216 -54.94 -7.07 59.44
CA SER A 216 -56.33 -7.22 59.00
C SER A 216 -56.85 -5.87 58.51
N PRO A 217 -57.77 -5.82 57.53
CA PRO A 217 -58.71 -4.72 57.35
C PRO A 217 -60.12 -5.07 57.91
N PRO A 218 -61.03 -4.07 58.03
CA PRO A 218 -62.11 -4.04 59.01
C PRO A 218 -63.51 -4.40 58.45
N GLU A 219 -64.55 -4.10 59.25
CA GLU A 219 -66.02 -4.22 59.04
C GLU A 219 -66.62 -5.52 59.62
N ASP A 220 -67.27 -5.45 60.79
CA ASP A 220 -68.61 -4.90 61.09
C ASP A 220 -69.73 -5.68 60.39
N SER A 221 -70.35 -6.61 61.11
CA SER A 221 -71.81 -6.71 61.13
C SER A 221 -72.29 -7.60 62.28
N THR A 222 -72.87 -6.92 63.25
CA THR A 222 -73.93 -7.35 64.17
C THR A 222 -74.92 -8.39 63.62
N LYS A 223 -75.38 -9.26 64.55
CA LYS A 223 -76.70 -9.96 64.58
C LYS A 223 -76.84 -11.16 63.61
N SER A 224 -77.45 -12.29 63.95
CA SER A 224 -78.46 -12.59 64.97
C SER A 224 -78.54 -14.10 65.26
N LEU A 225 -78.84 -14.42 66.52
CA LEU A 225 -79.71 -15.49 67.05
C LEU A 225 -80.41 -16.41 66.04
N VAL A 226 -80.26 -17.73 66.18
CA VAL A 226 -81.23 -18.66 66.83
C VAL A 226 -82.59 -18.69 66.12
N LEU A 227 -82.83 -19.75 65.33
CA LEU A 227 -83.69 -20.87 65.74
C LEU A 227 -83.43 -22.10 64.85
#